data_AF-A0A1T3BNI6-F1
#
_entry.id   AF-A0A1T3BNI6-F1
#
_cell.length_a   1.000
_cell.length_b   1.000
_cell.length_c   1.000
_cell.angle_alpha   90.00
_cell.angle_beta   90.00
_cell.angle_gamma   90.00
#
_symmetry.space_group_name_H-M   'P 1'
#
loop_
_entity.id
_entity.type
_entity.pdbx_description
1 polymer ?
#
loop_
_entity_poly.entity_id
_entity_poly.type
_entity_poly.pdbx_seq_one_letter_code
_entity_poly.pdbx_strand_id
1 'polypeptide(L)'
;MTFLIEQKYQDLLNLVPSVSRETVENLMRFESLVIQWNKRINLISPATVPVLWTRHILDSAQIYPLHNQCLHWCDFGSGGGFPAIVIAIFLKSKKEDILIWLRAMEKK
;
A
#
# COMPACT_ATOMS: atom_id res chain seq x y z
N MET A 1 21.45 4.08 1.44
CA MET A 1 20.15 3.70 2.04
C MET A 1 19.28 4.92 2.30
N THR A 2 19.82 5.98 2.92
CA THR A 2 19.10 7.24 3.22
C THR A 2 18.50 7.93 1.99
N PHE A 3 19.22 7.99 0.86
CA PHE A 3 18.72 8.63 -0.37
C PHE A 3 17.44 7.96 -0.93
N LEU A 4 17.37 6.63 -0.90
CA LEU A 4 16.19 5.89 -1.38
C LEU A 4 14.97 6.15 -0.48
N ILE A 5 15.19 6.24 0.84
CA ILE A 5 14.13 6.55 1.81
C ILE A 5 13.60 7.96 1.57
N GLU A 6 14.51 8.93 1.41
CA GLU A 6 14.13 10.32 1.16
C GLU A 6 13.34 10.45 -0.15
N GLN A 7 13.77 9.77 -1.22
CA GLN A 7 13.01 9.75 -2.48
C GLN A 7 11.61 9.19 -2.30
N LYS A 8 11.49 8.03 -1.64
CA LYS A 8 10.19 7.37 -1.37
C LYS A 8 9.26 8.23 -0.51
N TYR A 9 9.83 8.90 0.48
CA TYR A 9 9.12 9.86 1.31
C TYR A 9 8.59 11.02 0.46
N GLN A 10 9.43 11.56 -0.42
CA GLN A 10 9.05 12.68 -1.27
C GLN A 10 8.02 12.30 -2.34
N ASP A 11 8.11 11.10 -2.91
CA ASP A 11 7.11 10.56 -3.83
C ASP A 11 5.72 10.48 -3.17
N LEU A 12 5.68 10.06 -1.90
CA LEU A 12 4.43 9.99 -1.14
C LEU A 12 3.90 11.38 -0.79
N LEU A 13 4.77 12.33 -0.41
CA LEU A 13 4.35 13.71 -0.14
C LEU A 13 3.72 14.39 -1.36
N ASN A 14 4.21 14.06 -2.56
CA ASN A 14 3.64 14.59 -3.81
C ASN A 14 2.20 14.09 -4.07
N LEU A 15 1.81 12.94 -3.49
CA LEU A 15 0.46 12.38 -3.62
C LEU A 15 -0.44 12.71 -2.41
N VAL A 16 0.14 12.69 -1.21
CA VAL A 16 -0.56 12.87 0.07
C VAL A 16 0.22 13.91 0.89
N PRO A 17 -0.15 15.21 0.82
CA PRO A 17 0.62 16.34 1.37
C PRO A 17 0.82 16.39 2.90
N SER A 18 0.49 15.32 3.63
CA SER A 18 0.61 15.25 5.09
C SER A 18 0.92 13.82 5.57
N VAL A 19 1.66 13.03 4.78
CA VAL A 19 2.04 11.67 5.15
C VAL A 19 3.04 11.68 6.32
N SER A 20 2.82 10.84 7.34
CA SER A 20 3.72 10.74 8.48
C SER A 20 4.93 9.87 8.17
N ARG A 21 6.04 10.06 8.91
CA ARG A 21 7.21 9.19 8.83
C ARG A 21 6.86 7.73 9.13
N GLU A 22 6.02 7.51 10.15
CA GLU A 22 5.57 6.16 10.53
C GLU A 22 4.81 5.47 9.38
N THR A 23 3.96 6.20 8.65
CA THR A 23 3.26 5.65 7.48
C THR A 23 4.25 5.20 6.41
N VAL A 24 5.28 6.00 6.13
CA VAL A 24 6.31 5.65 5.13
C VAL A 24 7.12 4.43 5.57
N GLU A 25 7.52 4.36 6.84
CA GLU A 25 8.21 3.20 7.42
C GLU A 25 7.37 1.92 7.33
N ASN A 26 6.08 2.00 7.66
CA ASN A 26 5.16 0.87 7.55
C ASN A 26 4.98 0.42 6.09
N LEU A 27 4.90 1.35 5.13
CA LEU A 27 4.84 1.03 3.70
C LEU A 27 6.12 0.36 3.20
N MET A 28 7.29 0.81 3.64
CA MET A 28 8.57 0.18 3.32
C MET A 28 8.70 -1.23 3.93
N ARG A 29 8.18 -1.42 5.14
CA ARG A 29 8.10 -2.75 5.77
C ARG A 29 7.16 -3.66 4.97
N PHE A 30 6.03 -3.15 4.51
CA PHE A 30 5.11 -3.89 3.65
C PHE A 30 5.75 -4.25 2.31
N GLU A 31 6.42 -3.32 1.63
CA GLU A 31 7.21 -3.60 0.42
C GLU A 31 8.19 -4.76 0.63
N SER A 32 8.93 -4.73 1.75
CA SER A 32 9.89 -5.77 2.10
C SER A 32 9.23 -7.14 2.27
N LEU A 33 8.07 -7.18 2.92
CA LEU A 33 7.27 -8.41 3.06
C LEU A 33 6.77 -8.91 1.71
N VAL A 34 6.28 -8.02 0.84
CA VAL A 34 5.84 -8.40 -0.51
C VAL A 34 7.01 -9.00 -1.28
N ILE A 35 8.19 -8.38 -1.29
CA ILE A 35 9.38 -8.91 -1.98
C ILE A 35 9.78 -10.29 -1.42
N GLN A 36 9.75 -10.45 -0.09
CA GLN A 36 10.08 -11.71 0.58
C GLN A 36 9.14 -12.84 0.15
N TRP A 37 7.83 -12.60 0.20
CA TRP A 37 6.82 -13.62 -0.07
C TRP A 37 6.54 -13.82 -1.56
N ASN A 38 6.86 -12.83 -2.41
CA ASN A 38 6.70 -12.96 -3.86
C ASN A 38 7.50 -14.14 -4.41
N LYS A 39 8.67 -14.43 -3.84
CA LYS A 39 9.52 -15.57 -4.18
C LYS A 39 8.85 -16.94 -3.96
N ARG A 40 7.79 -16.99 -3.14
CA ARG A 40 7.11 -18.24 -2.77
C ARG A 40 5.76 -18.39 -3.45
N ILE A 41 4.97 -17.33 -3.52
CA ILE A 41 3.54 -17.41 -3.88
C ILE A 41 3.09 -16.43 -4.97
N ASN A 42 4.01 -15.69 -5.59
CA ASN A 42 3.71 -14.72 -6.66
C ASN A 42 2.56 -13.75 -6.28
N LEU A 43 2.80 -12.92 -5.25
CA LEU A 43 1.88 -11.87 -4.81
C LEU A 43 1.68 -10.79 -5.88
N ILE A 44 2.73 -10.48 -6.64
CA ILE A 44 2.74 -9.59 -7.79
C ILE A 44 3.47 -10.25 -8.96
N SER A 45 3.24 -9.78 -10.18
CA SER A 45 3.97 -10.25 -11.36
C SER A 45 5.49 -10.04 -11.18
N PRO A 46 6.34 -11.04 -11.49
CA PRO A 46 7.80 -10.90 -11.42
C PRO A 46 8.34 -9.67 -12.15
N ALA A 47 7.73 -9.32 -13.30
CA ALA A 47 8.11 -8.15 -14.09
C ALA A 47 7.88 -6.81 -13.35
N THR A 48 6.99 -6.78 -12.36
CA THR A 48 6.65 -5.58 -11.59
C THR A 48 7.42 -5.45 -10.27
N VAL A 49 8.19 -6.46 -9.86
CA VAL A 49 9.01 -6.40 -8.63
C VAL A 49 10.00 -5.23 -8.63
N PRO A 50 10.74 -4.95 -9.72
CA PRO A 50 11.71 -3.83 -9.74
C PRO A 50 11.05 -2.45 -9.60
N VAL A 51 9.75 -2.35 -9.91
CA VAL A 51 8.95 -1.12 -9.90
C VAL A 51 7.81 -1.20 -8.89
N LEU A 52 7.95 -2.04 -7.85
CA LEU A 52 6.90 -2.31 -6.88
C LEU A 52 6.40 -1.03 -6.22
N TRP A 53 7.32 -0.17 -5.80
CA TRP A 53 6.99 1.08 -5.14
C TRP A 53 6.06 1.94 -6.00
N THR A 54 6.41 2.17 -7.26
CA THR A 54 5.63 3.05 -8.14
C THR A 54 4.34 2.38 -8.63
N ARG A 55 4.40 1.13 -9.09
CA ARG A 55 3.27 0.43 -9.72
C ARG A 55 2.25 -0.17 -8.75
N HIS A 56 2.61 -0.38 -7.50
CA HIS A 56 1.71 -0.98 -6.50
C HIS A 56 1.48 -0.05 -5.32
N ILE A 57 2.53 0.50 -4.70
CA ILE A 57 2.36 1.34 -3.49
C ILE A 57 1.83 2.73 -3.85
N LEU A 58 2.51 3.47 -4.74
CA LEU A 58 2.10 4.82 -5.11
C LEU A 58 0.75 4.81 -5.84
N ASP A 59 0.53 3.89 -6.79
CA ASP A 59 -0.76 3.71 -7.45
C ASP A 59 -1.90 3.45 -6.44
N SER A 60 -1.66 2.61 -5.40
CA SER A 60 -2.66 2.40 -4.34
C SER A 60 -2.87 3.63 -3.46
N ALA A 61 -1.80 4.38 -3.18
CA ALA A 61 -1.85 5.59 -2.35
C ALA A 61 -2.70 6.70 -2.97
N GLN A 62 -2.85 6.74 -4.30
CA GLN A 62 -3.71 7.70 -5.01
C GLN A 62 -5.18 7.60 -4.58
N ILE A 63 -5.61 6.46 -4.05
CA ILE A 63 -6.99 6.23 -3.60
C ILE A 63 -7.23 6.81 -2.20
N TYR A 64 -6.18 6.96 -1.37
CA TYR A 64 -6.30 7.42 0.02
C TYR A 64 -7.05 8.75 0.20
N PRO A 65 -6.89 9.80 -0.64
CA PRO A 65 -7.64 11.04 -0.48
C PRO A 65 -9.17 10.89 -0.46
N LEU A 66 -9.71 9.78 -0.96
CA LEU A 66 -11.15 9.49 -0.97
C LEU A 66 -11.67 8.87 0.34
N HIS A 67 -10.81 8.61 1.33
CA HIS A 67 -11.18 7.93 2.59
C HIS A 67 -12.32 8.61 3.37
N ASN A 68 -12.49 9.93 3.24
CA ASN A 68 -13.54 10.68 3.93
C ASN A 68 -14.93 10.55 3.29
N GLN A 69 -15.05 9.89 2.14
CA GLN A 69 -16.32 9.74 1.43
C GLN A 69 -17.12 8.53 1.91
N CYS A 70 -16.45 7.52 2.50
CA CYS A 70 -17.06 6.27 2.94
C CYS A 70 -16.35 5.71 4.19
N LEU A 71 -17.11 5.20 5.16
CA LEU A 71 -16.57 4.52 6.36
C LEU A 71 -16.26 3.04 6.14
N HIS A 72 -16.90 2.42 5.14
CA HIS A 72 -16.76 1.00 4.83
C HIS A 72 -16.25 0.81 3.42
N TRP A 73 -15.16 0.05 3.30
CA TRP A 73 -14.46 -0.22 2.06
C TRP A 73 -14.43 -1.73 1.82
N CYS A 74 -14.54 -2.15 0.57
CA CYS A 74 -14.39 -3.54 0.19
C CYS A 74 -13.45 -3.64 -1.01
N ASP A 75 -12.43 -4.49 -0.88
CA ASP A 75 -11.44 -4.79 -1.90
C ASP A 75 -11.59 -6.24 -2.37
N PHE A 76 -12.09 -6.39 -3.60
CA PHE A 76 -12.28 -7.67 -4.26
C PHE A 76 -11.08 -8.00 -5.15
N GLY A 77 -10.41 -9.10 -4.84
CA GLY A 77 -9.21 -9.52 -5.56
C GLY A 77 -7.92 -8.93 -5.01
N SER A 78 -7.91 -8.52 -3.74
CA SER A 78 -6.77 -7.84 -3.11
C SER A 78 -5.45 -8.58 -3.24
N GLY A 79 -5.46 -9.92 -3.33
CA GLY A 79 -4.31 -10.74 -3.75
C GLY A 79 -3.03 -10.43 -2.96
N GLY A 80 -2.09 -9.72 -3.57
CA GLY A 80 -0.88 -9.20 -2.92
C GLY A 80 -1.09 -8.15 -1.83
N GLY A 81 -2.33 -7.79 -1.53
CA GLY A 81 -2.74 -6.79 -0.55
C GLY A 81 -2.98 -5.39 -1.11
N PHE A 82 -3.07 -5.23 -2.44
CA PHE A 82 -3.23 -3.93 -3.09
C PHE A 82 -4.63 -3.76 -3.66
N PRO A 83 -5.28 -2.58 -3.49
CA PRO A 83 -4.79 -1.40 -2.78
C PRO A 83 -4.98 -1.42 -1.25
N ALA A 84 -5.75 -2.36 -0.72
CA ALA A 84 -6.31 -2.19 0.62
C ALA A 84 -5.32 -2.19 1.80
N ILE A 85 -4.22 -2.95 1.78
CA ILE A 85 -3.21 -2.88 2.86
C ILE A 85 -2.50 -1.53 2.85
N VAL A 86 -2.22 -0.96 1.67
CA VAL A 86 -1.64 0.38 1.55
C VAL A 86 -2.58 1.39 2.21
N ILE A 87 -3.86 1.34 1.88
CA ILE A 87 -4.88 2.21 2.47
C ILE A 87 -4.99 1.99 3.99
N ALA A 88 -4.98 0.75 4.47
CA ALA A 88 -5.00 0.44 5.90
C ALA A 88 -3.81 1.07 6.64
N ILE A 89 -2.62 1.05 6.04
CA ILE A 89 -1.41 1.67 6.62
C ILE A 89 -1.55 3.19 6.72
N PHE A 90 -2.15 3.85 5.71
CA PHE A 90 -2.44 5.28 5.79
C PHE A 90 -3.47 5.62 6.89
N LEU A 91 -4.47 4.75 7.08
CA LEU A 91 -5.56 4.99 8.02
C LEU A 91 -5.24 4.57 9.47
N LYS A 92 -4.15 3.85 9.70
CA LYS A 92 -3.74 3.36 11.02
C LYS A 92 -3.69 4.46 12.11
N SER A 93 -3.36 5.69 11.75
CA SER A 93 -3.24 6.83 12.68
C SER A 93 -4.52 7.66 12.83
N LYS A 94 -5.59 7.30 12.12
CA LYS A 94 -6.88 7.99 12.17
C LYS A 94 -7.67 7.58 13.41
N LYS A 95 -8.52 8.49 13.88
CA LYS A 95 -9.38 8.26 15.06
C LYS A 95 -10.72 7.63 14.68
N GLU A 96 -11.06 7.70 13.40
CA GLU A 96 -12.27 7.12 12.83
C GLU A 96 -12.10 5.61 12.62
N ASP A 97 -13.09 4.83 13.06
CA ASP A 97 -13.15 3.41 12.78
C ASP A 97 -13.52 3.21 11.30
N ILE A 98 -12.53 2.97 10.45
CA ILE A 98 -12.72 2.66 9.03
C ILE A 98 -12.49 1.16 8.84
N LEU A 99 -13.52 0.50 8.31
CA LEU A 99 -13.50 -0.94 8.08
C LEU A 99 -13.14 -1.23 6.62
N ILE A 100 -12.10 -2.02 6.42
CA ILE A 100 -11.66 -2.48 5.10
C ILE A 100 -11.83 -3.99 5.01
N TRP A 101 -12.76 -4.44 4.17
CA TRP A 101 -12.96 -5.84 3.86
C TRP A 101 -12.04 -6.28 2.74
N LEU A 102 -11.22 -7.29 2.99
CA LEU A 102 -10.32 -7.89 2.02
C LEU A 102 -10.90 -9.23 1.54
N ARG A 103 -10.99 -9.43 0.23
CA ARG A 103 -11.27 -10.75 -0.35
C ARG A 103 -10.22 -11.11 -1.39
N ALA A 104 -9.39 -12.10 -1.07
CA ALA A 104 -8.55 -12.73 -2.09
C ALA A 104 -9.41 -13.63 -2.99
N MET A 105 -9.11 -13.62 -4.28
CA MET A 105 -9.74 -14.53 -5.24
C MET A 105 -8.88 -15.79 -5.35
N GLU A 106 -9.50 -16.96 -5.39
CA GLU A 106 -8.80 -18.22 -5.62
C GLU A 106 -8.15 -18.18 -7.01
N LYS A 107 -6.84 -18.45 -7.06
CA LYS A 107 -6.15 -18.67 -8.33
C LYS A 107 -6.59 -20.05 -8.83
N LYS A 108 -7.28 -20.08 -9.98
CA LYS A 108 -7.61 -21.32 -10.69
C LYS A 108 -6.35 -22.05 -11.13
#